data_AF-A0A0W8DCM6-F1
#
_entry.id   AF-A0A0W8DCM6-F1
#
_cell.length_a   1.000
_cell.length_b   1.000
_cell.length_c   1.000
_cell.angle_alpha   90.00
_cell.angle_beta   90.00
_cell.angle_gamma   90.00
#
_symmetry.space_group_name_H-M   'P 1'
#
loop_
_entity.id
_entity.type
_entity.pdbx_description
1 polymer ?
#
loop_
_entity_poly.entity_id
_entity_poly.type
_entity_poly.pdbx_seq_one_letter_code
_entity_poly.pdbx_strand_id
1 'polypeptide(L)'
;MPFEGENYSTPAINKAFAAAQKAFQSNVSALMCSSSFWGLRSSDQTTLWALGMLGQHHSWKNDGMVEFQSCSVGFPESKFGRTWKDRFYRTKLNHYDMQFKHGDGWFSKAKMPVKWLECLL
;
A
#
# COMPACT_ATOMS: atom_id res chain seq x y z
N MET A 1 2.91 -1.64 16.77
CA MET A 1 4.10 -1.64 15.91
C MET A 1 4.83 -0.33 16.15
N PRO A 2 6.18 -0.28 16.16
CA PRO A 2 6.89 0.98 16.37
C PRO A 2 6.72 1.91 15.17
N PHE A 3 6.16 3.10 15.39
CA PHE A 3 6.17 4.21 14.45
C PHE A 3 7.27 5.20 14.83
N GLU A 4 7.79 5.92 13.84
CA GLU A 4 8.76 6.98 14.07
C GLU A 4 8.19 8.03 15.05
N GLY A 5 8.91 8.27 16.14
CA GLY A 5 8.50 9.22 17.17
C GLY A 5 7.48 8.72 18.20
N GLU A 6 6.99 7.48 18.10
CA GLU A 6 6.08 6.90 19.10
C GLU A 6 6.82 6.20 20.26
N ASN A 7 6.06 5.78 21.28
CA ASN A 7 6.53 5.20 22.56
C ASN A 7 7.48 4.00 22.42
N TYR A 8 7.47 3.31 21.27
CA TYR A 8 8.29 2.14 21.01
C TYR A 8 9.48 2.42 20.08
N SER A 9 9.78 3.70 19.80
CA SER A 9 10.95 4.09 19.01
C SER A 9 12.06 4.70 19.89
N THR A 10 13.29 4.54 19.43
CA THR A 10 14.48 5.17 20.03
C THR A 10 15.11 6.14 19.03
N PRO A 11 15.94 7.11 19.48
CA PRO A 11 16.67 7.98 18.56
C PRO A 11 17.50 7.21 17.51
N ALA A 12 18.05 6.05 17.89
CA ALA A 12 18.78 5.20 16.97
C ALA A 12 17.88 4.56 15.90
N ILE A 13 16.70 4.06 16.29
CA ILE A 13 15.72 3.49 15.35
C ILE A 13 15.17 4.58 14.42
N ASN A 14 14.83 5.76 14.94
CA ASN A 14 14.38 6.90 14.11
C ASN A 14 15.46 7.28 13.07
N LYS A 15 16.73 7.37 13.49
CA LYS A 15 17.84 7.67 12.57
C LYS A 15 17.98 6.60 11.48
N ALA A 16 17.88 5.32 11.84
CA ALA A 16 17.93 4.22 10.88
C ALA A 16 16.74 4.25 9.91
N PHE A 17 15.54 4.55 10.42
CA PHE A 17 14.33 4.67 9.61
C PHE A 17 14.41 5.84 8.62
N ALA A 18 14.90 7.02 9.05
CA ALA A 18 15.12 8.16 8.17
C ALA A 18 16.14 7.84 7.05
N ALA A 19 17.20 7.09 7.37
CA ALA A 19 18.16 6.62 6.35
C ALA A 19 17.51 5.65 5.35
N ALA A 20 16.69 4.72 5.82
CA ALA A 20 15.93 3.80 4.98
C ALA A 20 14.92 4.54 4.09
N GLN A 21 14.19 5.52 4.62
CA GLN A 21 13.28 6.38 3.85
C GLN A 21 14.02 7.13 2.74
N LYS A 22 15.21 7.68 3.02
CA LYS A 22 16.01 8.38 2.01
C LYS A 22 16.40 7.44 0.87
N ALA A 23 16.87 6.24 1.19
CA ALA A 23 17.22 5.22 0.19
C ALA A 23 15.98 4.76 -0.61
N PHE A 24 14.84 4.58 0.05
CA PHE A 24 13.58 4.24 -0.59
C PHE A 24 13.15 5.33 -1.59
N GLN A 25 13.13 6.60 -1.15
CA GLN A 25 12.73 7.73 -1.99
C GLN A 25 13.65 7.93 -3.20
N SER A 26 14.96 7.67 -3.06
CA SER A 26 15.92 7.85 -4.14
C SER A 26 15.90 6.72 -5.17
N ASN A 27 15.43 5.53 -4.80
CA ASN A 27 15.52 4.34 -5.66
C ASN A 27 14.16 3.83 -6.16
N VAL A 28 13.04 4.31 -5.61
CA VAL A 28 11.69 3.89 -6.01
C VAL A 28 11.06 4.91 -6.96
N SER A 29 10.87 4.50 -8.22
CA SER A 29 10.28 5.32 -9.29
C SER A 29 8.79 5.01 -9.54
N ALA A 30 8.28 3.90 -9.00
CA ALA A 30 6.89 3.48 -9.06
C ALA A 30 6.52 2.73 -7.79
N LEU A 31 5.30 2.94 -7.28
CA LEU A 31 4.84 2.37 -6.02
C LEU A 31 3.33 2.16 -6.06
N MET A 32 2.90 0.95 -5.71
CA MET A 32 1.48 0.60 -5.56
C MET A 32 1.14 0.54 -4.08
N CYS A 33 0.20 1.38 -3.64
CA CYS A 33 -0.31 1.37 -2.27
C CYS A 33 -1.83 1.34 -2.28
N SER A 34 -2.45 0.52 -1.44
CA SER A 34 -3.91 0.45 -1.37
C SER A 34 -4.45 1.28 -0.21
N SER A 35 -5.65 1.81 -0.43
CA SER A 35 -6.43 2.49 0.61
C SER A 35 -7.71 1.73 0.96
N SER A 36 -7.80 0.44 0.60
CA SER A 36 -8.95 -0.40 0.91
C SER A 36 -8.64 -1.89 0.84
N PHE A 37 -9.08 -2.62 1.87
CA PHE A 37 -8.97 -4.07 2.00
C PHE A 37 -10.04 -4.84 1.21
N TRP A 38 -10.95 -4.15 0.50
CA TRP A 38 -12.04 -4.82 -0.23
C TRP A 38 -11.52 -5.76 -1.31
N GLY A 39 -10.52 -5.34 -2.09
CA GLY A 39 -9.80 -6.22 -3.01
C GLY A 39 -10.62 -6.79 -4.17
N LEU A 40 -10.03 -7.74 -4.89
CA LEU A 40 -10.66 -8.58 -5.89
C LEU A 40 -11.42 -9.72 -5.21
N ARG A 41 -12.30 -10.38 -5.97
CA ARG A 41 -13.02 -11.56 -5.47
C ARG A 41 -12.05 -12.74 -5.43
N SER A 42 -11.68 -13.18 -4.23
CA SER A 42 -10.80 -14.33 -4.00
C SER A 42 -11.13 -15.00 -2.67
N SER A 43 -10.55 -16.18 -2.42
CA SER A 43 -10.66 -16.89 -1.13
C SER A 43 -10.02 -16.12 0.03
N ASP A 44 -9.01 -15.29 -0.26
CA ASP A 44 -8.23 -14.55 0.75
C ASP A 44 -8.98 -13.36 1.35
N GLN A 45 -10.07 -12.96 0.68
CA GLN A 45 -10.80 -11.73 0.94
C GLN A 45 -11.37 -11.68 2.36
N THR A 46 -11.89 -12.79 2.89
CA THR A 46 -12.50 -12.84 4.22
C THR A 46 -11.48 -12.56 5.33
N THR A 47 -10.30 -13.18 5.24
CA THR A 47 -9.21 -12.97 6.21
C THR A 47 -8.69 -11.54 6.15
N LEU A 48 -8.45 -11.00 4.95
CA LEU A 48 -7.95 -9.63 4.81
C LEU A 48 -9.00 -8.57 5.18
N TRP A 49 -10.29 -8.87 5.04
CA TRP A 49 -11.35 -7.99 5.58
C TRP A 49 -11.33 -7.97 7.10
N ALA A 50 -11.26 -9.12 7.75
CA ALA A 50 -11.20 -9.19 9.20
C ALA A 50 -9.98 -8.43 9.74
N LEU A 51 -8.80 -8.66 9.15
CA LEU A 51 -7.58 -7.95 9.53
C LEU A 51 -7.67 -6.45 9.23
N GLY A 52 -8.25 -6.04 8.10
CA GLY A 52 -8.43 -4.62 7.78
C GLY A 52 -9.46 -3.89 8.66
N MET A 53 -10.42 -4.61 9.24
CA MET A 53 -11.39 -4.07 10.19
C MET A 53 -10.85 -4.03 11.62
N LEU A 54 -10.12 -5.06 12.05
CA LEU A 54 -9.67 -5.23 13.44
C LEU A 54 -8.26 -4.69 13.69
N GLY A 55 -7.38 -4.74 12.70
CA GLY A 55 -5.97 -4.35 12.78
C GLY A 55 -5.70 -2.88 12.49
N GLN A 56 -6.70 -2.02 12.65
CA GLN A 56 -6.59 -0.59 12.40
C GLN A 56 -5.75 0.09 13.48
N HIS A 57 -4.92 1.04 13.06
CA HIS A 57 -4.11 1.84 13.96
C HIS A 57 -4.49 3.32 13.87
N HIS A 58 -4.24 3.97 12.74
CA HIS A 58 -4.53 5.40 12.54
C HIS A 58 -5.66 5.68 11.56
N SER A 59 -6.00 4.73 10.68
CA SER A 59 -7.10 4.95 9.73
C SER A 59 -7.71 3.66 9.17
N TRP A 60 -8.91 3.81 8.59
CA TRP A 60 -9.58 2.77 7.79
C TRP A 60 -8.94 2.56 6.40
N LYS A 61 -7.94 3.36 6.02
CA LYS A 61 -7.25 3.24 4.73
C LYS A 61 -6.13 2.20 4.86
N ASN A 62 -6.45 0.93 4.69
CA ASN A 62 -5.48 -0.16 4.70
C ASN A 62 -5.82 -1.22 3.65
N ASP A 63 -4.87 -2.08 3.33
CA ASP A 63 -5.00 -3.18 2.36
C ASP A 63 -5.39 -4.52 2.99
N GLY A 64 -5.70 -4.52 4.29
CA GLY A 64 -5.94 -5.71 5.11
C GLY A 64 -4.73 -6.10 5.97
N MET A 65 -3.55 -5.54 5.71
CA MET A 65 -2.31 -5.81 6.45
C MET A 65 -1.52 -4.54 6.77
N VAL A 66 -1.48 -3.60 5.81
CA VAL A 66 -0.65 -2.40 5.82
C VAL A 66 -1.54 -1.18 5.59
N GLU A 67 -1.40 -0.17 6.45
CA GLU A 67 -2.06 1.12 6.25
C GLU A 67 -1.45 1.89 5.07
N PHE A 68 -2.28 2.68 4.38
CA PHE A 68 -1.86 3.45 3.22
C PHE A 68 -0.66 4.37 3.55
N GLN A 69 -0.69 5.09 4.68
CA GLN A 69 0.42 5.96 5.08
C GLN A 69 1.71 5.20 5.38
N SER A 70 1.60 3.95 5.87
CA SER A 70 2.76 3.09 6.10
C SER A 70 3.37 2.64 4.77
N CYS A 71 2.53 2.26 3.80
CA CYS A 71 2.99 1.91 2.45
C CYS A 71 3.60 3.11 1.69
N SER A 72 2.95 4.28 1.76
CA SER A 72 3.34 5.46 1.01
C SER A 72 4.46 6.28 1.68
N VAL A 73 5.07 5.76 2.74
CA VAL A 73 6.02 6.53 3.56
C VAL A 73 7.13 7.16 2.71
N GLY A 74 7.42 8.44 2.96
CA GLY A 74 8.37 9.19 2.16
C GLY A 74 7.85 9.74 0.83
N PHE A 75 6.61 9.42 0.44
CA PHE A 75 5.94 10.01 -0.72
C PHE A 75 4.61 10.66 -0.31
N PRO A 76 4.34 11.92 -0.68
CA PRO A 76 3.08 12.56 -0.32
C PRO A 76 1.89 11.91 -1.03
N GLU A 77 0.73 11.82 -0.36
CA GLU A 77 -0.51 11.23 -0.93
C GLU A 77 -0.91 11.92 -2.25
N SER A 78 -0.58 13.20 -2.43
CA SER A 78 -0.82 13.96 -3.67
C SER A 78 -0.05 13.44 -4.89
N LYS A 79 1.02 12.65 -4.70
CA LYS A 79 1.76 12.00 -5.80
C LYS A 79 1.00 10.81 -6.37
N PHE A 80 0.04 10.25 -5.64
CA PHE A 80 -0.63 9.02 -6.02
C PHE A 80 -1.89 9.28 -6.85
N GLY A 81 -1.89 8.76 -8.06
CA GLY A 81 -3.06 8.72 -8.93
C GLY A 81 -3.97 7.52 -8.64
N ARG A 82 -5.11 7.45 -9.33
CA ARG A 82 -6.21 6.51 -9.06
C ARG A 82 -6.40 5.45 -10.16
N THR A 83 -5.50 5.40 -11.13
CA THR A 83 -5.59 4.49 -12.27
C THR A 83 -4.27 3.74 -12.45
N TRP A 84 -4.32 2.59 -13.13
CA TRP A 84 -3.13 1.79 -13.41
C TRP A 84 -2.07 2.47 -14.29
N LYS A 85 -2.39 3.63 -14.87
CA LYS A 85 -1.45 4.43 -15.65
C LYS A 85 -0.55 5.29 -14.76
N ASP A 86 -0.90 5.46 -13.49
CA ASP A 86 -0.17 6.29 -12.55
C ASP A 86 0.99 5.49 -11.95
N ARG A 87 2.24 5.97 -12.10
CA ARG A 87 3.42 5.27 -11.52
C ARG A 87 3.31 5.10 -10.00
N PHE A 88 2.76 6.11 -9.33
CA PHE A 88 2.38 6.06 -7.93
C PHE A 88 0.88 5.79 -7.90
N TYR A 89 0.51 4.53 -7.70
CA TYR A 89 -0.87 4.08 -7.90
C TYR A 89 -1.54 3.82 -6.56
N ARG A 90 -2.57 4.62 -6.27
CA ARG A 90 -3.46 4.38 -5.13
C ARG A 90 -4.62 3.48 -5.53
N THR A 91 -4.62 2.29 -4.95
CA THR A 91 -5.54 1.21 -5.33
C THR A 91 -6.67 1.02 -4.30
N LYS A 92 -7.58 0.10 -4.64
CA LYS A 92 -8.55 -0.52 -3.74
C LYS A 92 -8.38 -2.04 -3.70
N LEU A 93 -7.13 -2.49 -3.84
CA LEU A 93 -6.73 -3.89 -3.82
C LEU A 93 -6.45 -4.33 -2.39
N ASN A 94 -6.74 -5.58 -2.04
CA ASN A 94 -6.24 -6.11 -0.78
C ASN A 94 -4.73 -6.44 -0.91
N HIS A 95 -4.09 -6.78 0.21
CA HIS A 95 -2.66 -7.03 0.28
C HIS A 95 -2.18 -8.12 -0.71
N TYR A 96 -2.99 -9.15 -0.94
CA TYR A 96 -2.62 -10.29 -1.77
C TYR A 96 -2.90 -10.09 -3.25
N ASP A 97 -3.87 -9.24 -3.61
CA ASP A 97 -4.10 -8.90 -5.01
C ASP A 97 -2.91 -8.15 -5.63
N MET A 98 -2.16 -7.39 -4.82
CA MET A 98 -0.95 -6.68 -5.25
C MET A 98 0.23 -7.63 -5.53
N GLN A 99 0.07 -8.93 -5.28
CA GLN A 99 0.99 -10.00 -5.71
C GLN A 99 0.63 -10.58 -7.09
N PHE A 100 -0.31 -9.96 -7.80
CA PHE A 100 -0.74 -10.34 -9.16
C PHE A 100 -1.41 -11.71 -9.29
N LYS A 101 -1.81 -12.35 -8.18
CA LYS A 101 -2.38 -13.71 -8.16
C LYS A 101 -3.77 -13.82 -8.80
N HIS A 102 -4.57 -12.76 -8.73
CA HIS A 102 -5.99 -12.78 -9.11
C HIS A 102 -6.30 -11.96 -10.37
N GLY A 103 -5.28 -11.48 -11.08
CA GLY A 103 -5.44 -10.67 -12.28
C GLY A 103 -5.98 -9.26 -12.01
N ASP A 104 -6.68 -8.70 -13.00
CA ASP A 104 -7.29 -7.37 -12.93
C ASP A 104 -8.79 -7.42 -12.62
N GLY A 105 -9.27 -6.38 -11.95
CA GLY A 105 -10.68 -6.15 -11.69
C GLY A 105 -11.43 -5.67 -12.92
N TRP A 106 -12.63 -6.20 -13.15
CA TRP A 106 -13.36 -5.96 -14.39
C TRP A 106 -14.01 -4.57 -14.45
N PHE A 107 -14.41 -4.02 -13.30
CA PHE A 107 -15.25 -2.82 -13.20
C PHE A 107 -14.59 -1.67 -12.42
N SER A 108 -13.30 -1.76 -12.11
CA SER A 108 -12.63 -0.74 -11.30
C SER A 108 -11.22 -0.44 -11.79
N LYS A 109 -11.02 0.79 -12.27
CA LYS A 109 -9.68 1.30 -12.61
C LYS A 109 -8.72 1.35 -11.42
N ALA A 110 -9.24 1.26 -10.20
CA ALA A 110 -8.47 1.21 -8.95
C ALA A 110 -8.11 -0.23 -8.51
N LYS A 111 -8.46 -1.25 -9.31
CA LYS A 111 -8.16 -2.65 -9.02
C LYS A 111 -7.47 -3.34 -10.21
N MET A 112 -6.40 -2.76 -10.73
CA MET A 112 -5.76 -3.18 -11.97
C MET A 112 -4.25 -3.45 -11.76
N PRO A 113 -3.87 -4.41 -10.90
CA PRO A 113 -2.47 -4.60 -10.54
C PRO A 113 -1.62 -5.11 -11.71
N VAL A 114 -2.15 -6.01 -12.55
CA VAL A 114 -1.40 -6.59 -13.67
C VAL A 114 -1.16 -5.54 -14.73
N LYS A 115 -2.22 -4.82 -15.16
CA LYS A 115 -2.09 -3.69 -16.09
C LYS A 115 -1.17 -2.59 -15.60
N TRP A 116 -1.13 -2.33 -14.28
CA TRP A 116 -0.20 -1.36 -13.72
C TRP A 116 1.24 -1.80 -13.96
N LEU A 117 1.57 -3.06 -13.68
CA LEU A 117 2.90 -3.61 -13.93
C LEU A 117 3.24 -3.59 -15.43
N GLU A 118 2.32 -4.01 -16.29
CA GLU A 118 2.52 -3.99 -17.75
C GLU A 118 2.74 -2.57 -18.30
N CYS A 119 2.11 -1.55 -17.71
CA CYS A 119 2.30 -0.15 -18.12
C CYS A 119 3.60 0.48 -17.56
N LEU A 120 4.30 -0.21 -16.66
CA LEU A 120 5.58 0.24 -16.11
C LEU A 120 6.81 -0.31 -16.86
N LEU A 121 6.66 -1.49 -17.48
CA LEU A 121 7.69 -2.17 -18.28
C LEU A 121 7.78 -1.56 -19.69
#